data_AF-A0A9X4M7P7-F1
#
_entry.id   AF-A0A9X4M7P7-F1
#
_cell.length_a   1.000
_cell.length_b   1.000
_cell.length_c   1.000
_cell.angle_alpha   90.00
_cell.angle_beta   90.00
_cell.angle_gamma   90.00
#
_symmetry.space_group_name_H-M   'P 1'
#
loop_
_entity.id
_entity.type
_entity.pdbx_description
1 polymer ?
#
loop_
_entity_poly.entity_id
_entity_poly.type
_entity_poly.pdbx_seq_one_letter_code
_entity_poly.pdbx_strand_id
1 'polypeptide(L)'
;MNFSQRLWWCGSSFLFLGMFLPIAVAAQPVTADGTLSTTVTSPDNLNFTITKGNQPNSGGNLFHSFSQFSVPTGGSATFNLVNTPNIKTIFSRVTGGNVSNIDGLIQTTNSSNPVSLFLLNPNGIIFGANASLNIGGSFVGTTANSVKFIDGTEFSAVNVNNP
;
A
#
# COMPACT_ATOMS: atom_id res chain seq x y z
N MET A 1 -46.62 12.63 69.69
CA MET A 1 -45.21 12.88 70.03
C MET A 1 -44.46 13.07 68.73
N ASN A 2 -43.84 14.23 68.57
CA ASN A 2 -43.09 14.65 67.39
C ASN A 2 -41.71 13.99 67.41
N PHE A 3 -41.25 13.37 66.31
CA PHE A 3 -39.83 13.10 66.13
C PHE A 3 -39.45 13.30 64.66
N SER A 4 -38.76 14.40 64.40
CA SER A 4 -38.06 14.70 63.16
C SER A 4 -36.72 13.98 63.15
N GLN A 5 -36.33 13.32 62.06
CA GLN A 5 -34.92 13.20 61.68
C GLN A 5 -34.76 13.30 60.15
N ARG A 6 -33.83 14.18 59.78
CA ARG A 6 -33.53 14.67 58.43
C ARG A 6 -32.30 13.92 57.91
N LEU A 7 -32.37 13.51 56.63
CA LEU A 7 -31.29 13.52 55.61
C LEU A 7 -30.09 12.58 55.90
N TRP A 8 -29.55 11.81 54.94
CA TRP A 8 -28.53 12.28 53.99
C TRP A 8 -28.58 11.47 52.69
N TRP A 9 -28.72 12.17 51.57
CA TRP A 9 -28.53 11.64 50.23
C TRP A 9 -27.05 11.83 49.89
N CYS A 10 -26.24 10.76 49.90
CA CYS A 10 -24.91 10.80 49.29
C CYS A 10 -25.09 10.79 47.77
N GLY A 11 -25.14 11.97 47.17
CA GLY A 11 -25.01 12.13 45.72
C GLY A 11 -23.58 11.77 45.30
N SER A 12 -23.37 10.52 44.89
CA SER A 12 -22.13 10.15 44.22
C SER A 12 -22.18 10.68 42.78
N SER A 13 -21.73 11.91 42.58
CA SER A 13 -21.42 12.44 41.25
C SER A 13 -20.25 11.64 40.67
N PHE A 14 -20.54 10.60 39.89
CA PHE A 14 -19.54 9.98 39.02
C PHE A 14 -19.21 10.96 37.90
N LEU A 15 -18.14 11.75 38.11
CA LEU A 15 -17.45 12.45 37.04
C LEU A 15 -16.86 11.40 36.09
N PHE A 16 -17.59 11.10 35.02
CA PHE A 16 -17.07 10.34 33.88
C PHE A 16 -16.09 11.26 33.14
N LEU A 17 -14.85 11.33 33.63
CA LEU A 17 -13.76 12.02 32.94
C LEU A 17 -13.40 11.17 31.72
N GLY A 18 -14.05 11.46 30.60
CA GLY A 18 -13.80 10.81 29.31
C GLY A 18 -12.36 11.07 28.86
N MET A 19 -11.48 10.13 29.15
CA MET A 19 -10.10 10.13 28.69
C MET A 19 -10.10 9.84 27.18
N PHE A 20 -10.13 10.89 26.36
CA PHE A 20 -9.88 10.79 24.93
C PHE A 20 -8.40 10.44 24.73
N LEU A 21 -8.10 9.15 24.57
CA LEU A 21 -6.79 8.73 24.09
C LEU A 21 -6.66 9.17 22.62
N PRO A 22 -5.60 9.91 22.24
CA PRO A 22 -5.37 10.23 20.84
C PRO A 22 -5.09 8.93 20.10
N ILE A 23 -5.97 8.58 19.17
CA ILE A 23 -5.74 7.47 18.24
C ILE A 23 -4.64 7.95 17.29
N ALA A 24 -3.42 7.44 17.47
CA ALA A 24 -2.35 7.68 16.52
C ALA A 24 -2.70 6.96 15.20
N VAL A 25 -3.13 7.73 14.21
CA VAL A 25 -3.27 7.24 12.83
C VAL A 25 -1.86 7.14 12.23
N ALA A 26 -1.30 5.94 12.20
CA ALA A 26 -0.10 5.67 11.45
C ALA A 26 -0.45 5.65 9.94
N ALA A 27 0.21 6.51 9.15
CA ALA A 27 0.13 6.39 7.70
C ALA A 27 0.71 5.03 7.27
N GLN A 28 0.01 4.31 6.39
CA GLN A 28 0.48 3.03 5.90
C GLN A 28 1.56 3.25 4.81
N PRO A 29 2.76 2.66 4.94
CA PRO A 29 3.87 2.81 4.00
C PRO A 29 3.54 2.37 2.57
N VAL A 30 2.66 1.38 2.42
CA VAL A 30 2.14 0.93 1.12
C VAL A 30 0.63 1.06 1.13
N THR A 31 0.07 1.85 0.20
CA THR A 31 -1.38 2.09 0.14
C THR A 31 -1.82 2.25 -1.31
N ALA A 32 -2.92 1.60 -1.69
CA ALA A 32 -3.53 1.80 -3.00
C ALA A 32 -4.06 3.24 -3.16
N ASP A 33 -4.06 3.79 -4.36
CA ASP A 33 -4.65 5.12 -4.60
C ASP A 33 -6.13 5.09 -5.01
N GLY A 34 -6.68 3.90 -5.24
CA GLY A 34 -8.08 3.71 -5.66
C GLY A 34 -8.34 3.94 -7.15
N THR A 35 -7.34 4.28 -7.96
CA THR A 35 -7.49 4.50 -9.41
C THR A 35 -7.53 3.18 -10.20
N LEU A 36 -6.99 2.10 -9.61
CA LEU A 36 -7.03 0.74 -10.12
C LEU A 36 -7.60 -0.21 -9.05
N SER A 37 -7.89 -1.44 -9.44
CA SER A 37 -8.37 -2.52 -8.56
C SER A 37 -7.29 -3.06 -7.60
N THR A 38 -6.23 -2.30 -7.34
CA THR A 38 -5.12 -2.71 -6.46
C THR A 38 -5.63 -2.87 -5.03
N THR A 39 -5.35 -4.02 -4.42
CA THR A 39 -5.65 -4.26 -3.02
C THR A 39 -4.35 -4.46 -2.26
N VAL A 40 -4.19 -3.74 -1.15
CA VAL A 40 -3.06 -3.88 -0.22
C VAL A 40 -3.63 -4.28 1.13
N THR A 41 -3.12 -5.37 1.71
CA THR A 41 -3.46 -5.81 3.07
C THR A 41 -2.20 -5.94 3.91
N SER A 42 -2.25 -5.47 5.15
CA SER A 42 -1.15 -5.60 6.12
C SER A 42 -1.72 -5.51 7.54
N PRO A 43 -1.83 -6.64 8.27
CA PRO A 43 -2.30 -6.65 9.65
C PRO A 43 -1.32 -6.00 10.64
N ASP A 44 -0.04 -5.96 10.28
CA ASP A 44 1.08 -5.54 11.13
C ASP A 44 1.71 -4.20 10.70
N ASN A 45 1.22 -3.61 9.60
CA ASN A 45 1.79 -2.43 8.95
C ASN A 45 3.28 -2.58 8.61
N LEU A 46 3.73 -3.81 8.38
CA LEU A 46 5.12 -4.17 8.11
C LEU A 46 5.23 -5.10 6.90
N ASN A 47 4.32 -6.07 6.79
CA ASN A 47 4.24 -7.02 5.69
C ASN A 47 2.99 -6.74 4.86
N PHE A 48 3.19 -6.22 3.65
CA PHE A 48 2.16 -5.80 2.73
C PHE A 48 1.95 -6.86 1.66
N THR A 49 0.75 -7.43 1.61
CA THR A 49 0.32 -8.32 0.52
C THR A 49 -0.46 -7.52 -0.51
N ILE A 50 0.03 -7.53 -1.74
CA ILE A 50 -0.53 -6.81 -2.89
C ILE A 50 -1.18 -7.84 -3.81
N THR A 51 -2.46 -7.63 -4.10
CA THR A 51 -3.28 -8.54 -4.92
C THR A 51 -4.19 -7.75 -5.87
N LYS A 52 -4.90 -8.49 -6.75
CA LYS A 52 -5.77 -7.98 -7.79
C LYS A 52 -5.00 -7.10 -8.78
N GLY A 53 -5.30 -5.81 -8.87
CA GLY A 53 -4.81 -4.95 -9.95
C GLY A 53 -5.67 -5.08 -11.21
N ASN A 54 -5.29 -4.36 -12.26
CA ASN A 54 -5.98 -4.40 -13.55
C ASN A 54 -5.16 -5.22 -14.54
N GLN A 55 -5.80 -6.19 -15.19
CA GLN A 55 -5.21 -7.03 -16.24
C GLN A 55 -6.03 -6.88 -17.53
N PRO A 56 -5.79 -5.83 -18.32
CA PRO A 56 -6.51 -5.61 -19.57
C PRO A 56 -6.44 -6.84 -20.48
N ASN A 57 -7.59 -7.23 -21.04
CA ASN A 57 -7.74 -8.35 -21.99
C ASN A 57 -7.21 -9.70 -21.49
N SER A 58 -7.11 -9.91 -20.17
CA SER A 58 -6.45 -11.09 -19.58
C SER A 58 -5.03 -11.32 -20.12
N GLY A 59 -4.34 -10.23 -20.50
CA GLY A 59 -3.01 -10.26 -21.09
C GLY A 59 -1.89 -10.49 -20.07
N GLY A 60 -0.64 -10.41 -20.53
CA GLY A 60 0.54 -10.64 -19.70
C GLY A 60 0.96 -9.47 -18.80
N ASN A 61 0.25 -8.34 -18.84
CA ASN A 61 0.57 -7.14 -18.08
C ASN A 61 -0.44 -6.96 -16.94
N LEU A 62 0.07 -6.77 -15.72
CA LEU A 62 -0.71 -6.46 -14.54
C LEU A 62 -0.37 -5.06 -14.04
N PHE A 63 -1.39 -4.24 -13.78
CA PHE A 63 -1.21 -2.84 -13.40
C PHE A 63 -1.64 -2.62 -11.95
N HIS A 64 -0.75 -1.98 -11.19
CA HIS A 64 -0.97 -1.57 -9.82
C HIS A 64 -0.73 -0.07 -9.62
N SER A 65 -1.52 0.53 -8.74
CA SER A 65 -1.46 1.97 -8.47
C SER A 65 -1.53 2.25 -6.97
N PHE A 66 -0.58 3.05 -6.51
CA PHE A 66 -0.34 3.30 -5.10
C PHE A 66 -0.29 4.81 -4.83
N SER A 67 -0.87 5.24 -3.71
CA SER A 67 -0.67 6.60 -3.20
C SER A 67 0.65 6.70 -2.44
N GLN A 68 1.07 5.60 -1.81
CA GLN A 68 2.36 5.46 -1.12
C GLN A 68 2.93 4.07 -1.37
N PHE A 69 4.25 4.00 -1.59
CA PHE A 69 4.97 2.73 -1.70
C PHE A 69 6.35 2.87 -1.09
N SER A 70 6.46 2.57 0.20
CA SER A 70 7.73 2.46 0.94
C SER A 70 7.73 1.13 1.70
N VAL A 71 8.87 0.48 1.77
CA VAL A 71 9.02 -0.82 2.45
C VAL A 71 10.00 -0.63 3.61
N PRO A 72 9.55 -0.69 4.86
CA PRO A 72 10.41 -0.50 6.03
C PRO A 72 11.39 -1.67 6.23
N THR A 73 12.44 -1.43 7.00
CA THR A 73 13.41 -2.44 7.43
C THR A 73 12.72 -3.66 8.04
N GLY A 74 13.10 -4.86 7.59
CA GLY A 74 12.51 -6.11 8.08
C GLY A 74 11.08 -6.38 7.60
N GLY A 75 10.48 -5.44 6.86
CA GLY A 75 9.16 -5.61 6.24
C GLY A 75 9.24 -6.11 4.80
N SER A 76 8.06 -6.29 4.19
CA SER A 76 7.96 -6.77 2.82
C SER A 76 6.80 -6.18 2.03
N ALA A 77 6.98 -5.99 0.73
CA ALA A 77 5.92 -5.79 -0.25
C ALA A 77 5.86 -6.99 -1.18
N THR A 78 4.80 -7.78 -1.05
CA THR A 78 4.62 -9.06 -1.74
C THR A 78 3.52 -8.97 -2.79
N PHE A 79 3.89 -8.98 -4.06
CA PHE A 79 2.96 -9.14 -5.17
C PHE A 79 2.56 -10.62 -5.28
N ASN A 80 1.37 -10.95 -4.78
CA ASN A 80 0.86 -12.31 -4.76
C ASN A 80 -0.04 -12.57 -5.97
N LEU A 81 0.43 -13.46 -6.86
CA LEU A 81 -0.20 -13.73 -8.16
C LEU A 81 -1.15 -14.94 -8.16
N VAL A 82 -1.53 -15.46 -6.99
CA VAL A 82 -2.34 -16.69 -6.85
C VAL A 82 -3.64 -16.67 -7.66
N ASN A 83 -4.25 -15.50 -7.88
CA ASN A 83 -5.51 -15.33 -8.63
C ASN A 83 -5.33 -14.55 -9.94
N THR A 84 -4.10 -14.38 -10.41
CA THR A 84 -3.76 -13.63 -11.64
C THR A 84 -2.78 -14.45 -12.46
N PRO A 85 -3.24 -15.48 -13.20
CA PRO A 85 -2.36 -16.35 -13.96
C PRO A 85 -1.78 -15.63 -15.20
N ASN A 86 -0.66 -16.17 -15.71
CA ASN A 86 -0.02 -15.76 -16.97
C ASN A 86 0.55 -14.33 -17.01
N ILE A 87 0.86 -13.74 -15.85
CA ILE A 87 1.52 -12.43 -15.78
C ILE A 87 2.99 -12.56 -16.14
N LYS A 88 3.45 -11.69 -17.05
CA LYS A 88 4.85 -11.54 -17.46
C LYS A 88 5.48 -10.27 -16.86
N THR A 89 4.68 -9.21 -16.79
CA THR A 89 5.15 -7.90 -16.32
C THR A 89 4.12 -7.26 -15.40
N ILE A 90 4.59 -6.78 -14.26
CA ILE A 90 3.82 -5.93 -13.36
C ILE A 90 4.28 -4.50 -13.58
N PHE A 91 3.35 -3.59 -13.84
CA PHE A 91 3.57 -2.15 -13.87
C PHE A 91 2.95 -1.52 -12.63
N SER A 92 3.80 -0.95 -11.77
CA SER A 92 3.39 -0.28 -10.54
C SER A 92 3.70 1.21 -10.63
N ARG A 93 2.72 2.06 -10.30
CA ARG A 93 2.92 3.51 -10.20
C ARG A 93 2.65 4.03 -8.79
N VAL A 94 3.41 5.04 -8.37
CA VAL A 94 3.15 5.85 -7.18
C VAL A 94 2.64 7.21 -7.63
N THR A 95 1.42 7.54 -7.22
CA THR A 95 0.70 8.76 -7.63
C THR A 95 0.69 9.84 -6.55
N GLY A 96 1.04 9.49 -5.31
CA GLY A 96 1.26 10.47 -4.25
C GLY A 96 2.58 11.23 -4.40
N GLY A 97 2.76 12.29 -3.61
CA GLY A 97 3.91 13.18 -3.68
C GLY A 97 5.14 12.74 -2.87
N ASN A 98 5.14 11.52 -2.31
CA ASN A 98 6.19 11.06 -1.40
C ASN A 98 7.24 10.20 -2.13
N VAL A 99 8.50 10.33 -1.70
CA VAL A 99 9.60 9.45 -2.12
C VAL A 99 9.31 8.01 -1.65
N SER A 100 9.64 7.04 -2.49
CA SER A 100 9.64 5.62 -2.12
C SER A 100 10.92 5.24 -1.39
N ASN A 101 10.84 5.04 -0.07
CA ASN A 101 11.95 4.52 0.73
C ASN A 101 11.84 3.00 0.81
N ILE A 102 12.75 2.29 0.15
CA ILE A 102 12.79 0.83 0.10
C ILE A 102 13.96 0.37 0.94
N ASP A 103 13.69 -0.10 2.16
CA ASP A 103 14.70 -0.69 3.05
C ASP A 103 14.29 -2.11 3.51
N GLY A 104 13.29 -2.72 2.87
CA GLY A 104 12.88 -4.09 3.10
C GLY A 104 12.82 -4.92 1.82
N LEU A 105 12.06 -6.01 1.87
CA LEU A 105 11.93 -6.95 0.74
C LEU A 105 10.83 -6.53 -0.23
N ILE A 106 11.13 -6.46 -1.53
CA ILE A 106 10.10 -6.50 -2.57
C ILE A 106 10.15 -7.88 -3.25
N GLN A 107 9.01 -8.54 -3.35
CA GLN A 107 8.95 -9.88 -3.94
C GLN A 107 7.69 -10.16 -4.77
N THR A 108 7.81 -11.13 -5.67
CA THR A 108 6.69 -11.73 -6.42
C THR A 108 6.50 -13.19 -6.01
N THR A 109 5.28 -13.62 -5.71
CA THR A 109 4.98 -14.99 -5.30
C THR A 109 3.82 -15.61 -6.08
N ASN A 110 3.71 -16.94 -6.05
CA ASN A 110 2.63 -17.71 -6.67
C ASN A 110 2.49 -17.49 -8.19
N SER A 111 3.61 -17.27 -8.87
CA SER A 111 3.69 -17.29 -10.34
C SER A 111 4.20 -18.63 -10.85
N SER A 112 3.70 -19.07 -12.01
CA SER A 112 4.20 -20.23 -12.75
C SER A 112 5.40 -19.91 -13.65
N ASN A 113 5.73 -18.63 -13.84
CA ASN A 113 6.85 -18.16 -14.66
C ASN A 113 7.59 -16.98 -14.01
N PRO A 114 8.84 -16.69 -14.42
CA PRO A 114 9.51 -15.43 -14.08
C PRO A 114 8.64 -14.21 -14.41
N VAL A 115 8.50 -13.29 -13.45
CA VAL A 115 7.71 -12.05 -13.60
C VAL A 115 8.61 -10.86 -13.40
N SER A 116 8.56 -9.91 -14.32
CA SER A 116 9.28 -8.64 -14.19
C SER A 116 8.42 -7.59 -13.49
N LEU A 117 9.06 -6.68 -12.75
CA LEU A 117 8.39 -5.61 -12.01
C LEU A 117 8.95 -4.25 -12.40
N PHE A 118 8.08 -3.36 -12.84
CA PHE A 118 8.34 -1.93 -13.01
C PHE A 118 7.74 -1.17 -11.82
N LEU A 119 8.54 -0.33 -11.18
CA LEU A 119 8.11 0.61 -10.15
C LEU A 119 8.41 2.04 -10.60
N LEU A 120 7.35 2.81 -10.83
CA LEU A 120 7.40 4.21 -11.21
C LEU A 120 7.11 5.08 -9.99
N ASN A 121 8.02 5.99 -9.64
CA ASN A 121 7.73 7.08 -8.71
C ASN A 121 8.46 8.36 -9.16
N PRO A 122 7.76 9.35 -9.73
CA PRO A 122 8.35 10.62 -10.15
C PRO A 122 9.09 11.38 -9.06
N ASN A 123 8.70 11.18 -7.79
CA ASN A 123 9.32 11.85 -6.65
C ASN A 123 10.64 11.20 -6.21
N GLY A 124 10.96 10.00 -6.72
CA GLY A 124 12.20 9.29 -6.40
C GLY A 124 11.98 7.94 -5.72
N ILE A 125 12.98 7.09 -5.87
CA ILE A 125 13.06 5.76 -5.24
C ILE A 125 14.45 5.65 -4.60
N ILE A 126 14.50 5.39 -3.30
CA ILE A 126 15.74 5.25 -2.53
C ILE A 126 15.80 3.82 -2.00
N PHE A 127 16.89 3.12 -2.31
CA PHE A 127 17.18 1.80 -1.74
C PHE A 127 18.13 1.96 -0.56
N GLY A 128 17.67 1.54 0.62
CA GLY A 128 18.47 1.49 1.84
C GLY A 128 19.34 0.24 1.93
N ALA A 129 20.11 0.14 3.02
CA ALA A 129 21.10 -0.91 3.21
C ALA A 129 20.49 -2.31 3.39
N ASN A 130 19.22 -2.40 3.80
CA ASN A 130 18.54 -3.66 4.06
C ASN A 130 17.59 -4.05 2.91
N ALA A 131 17.56 -3.25 1.85
CA ALA A 131 16.69 -3.50 0.71
C ALA A 131 17.07 -4.82 0.01
N SER A 132 16.06 -5.62 -0.29
CA SER A 132 16.24 -6.87 -1.03
C SER A 132 15.15 -7.04 -2.08
N LEU A 133 15.50 -7.69 -3.19
CA LEU A 133 14.61 -7.97 -4.30
C LEU A 133 14.56 -9.48 -4.52
N ASN A 134 13.37 -10.07 -4.43
CA ASN A 134 13.10 -11.45 -4.81
C ASN A 134 12.07 -11.47 -5.94
N ILE A 135 12.54 -11.14 -7.13
CA ILE A 135 11.73 -10.99 -8.35
C ILE A 135 12.19 -12.05 -9.33
N GLY A 136 11.26 -12.84 -9.87
CA GLY A 136 11.62 -13.94 -10.77
C GLY A 136 12.21 -13.45 -12.09
N GLY A 137 11.78 -12.29 -12.58
CA GLY A 137 12.26 -11.63 -13.80
C GLY A 137 13.11 -10.39 -13.50
N SER A 138 13.00 -9.37 -14.36
CA SER A 138 13.74 -8.10 -14.18
C SER A 138 13.03 -7.17 -13.20
N PHE A 139 13.80 -6.36 -12.47
CA PHE A 139 13.29 -5.22 -11.73
C PHE A 139 13.72 -3.92 -12.41
N VAL A 140 12.78 -2.99 -12.58
CA VAL A 140 13.03 -1.66 -13.13
C VAL A 140 12.42 -0.62 -12.20
N GLY A 141 13.27 0.16 -11.52
CA GLY A 141 12.86 1.37 -10.80
C GLY A 141 13.08 2.60 -11.68
N THR A 142 12.11 3.49 -11.78
CA THR A 142 12.23 4.72 -12.58
C THR A 142 11.51 5.91 -11.96
N THR A 143 12.04 7.10 -12.20
CA THR A 143 11.41 8.39 -11.87
C THR A 143 10.63 8.98 -13.04
N ALA A 144 10.43 8.21 -14.11
CA ALA A 144 9.59 8.64 -15.23
C ALA A 144 8.14 8.91 -14.80
N ASN A 145 7.52 9.90 -15.42
CA ASN A 145 6.11 10.23 -15.20
C ASN A 145 5.15 9.16 -15.72
N SER A 146 5.59 8.33 -16.68
CA SER A 146 4.74 7.34 -17.32
C SER A 146 5.53 6.26 -18.08
N VAL A 147 4.85 5.15 -18.38
CA VAL A 147 5.22 4.20 -19.44
C VAL A 147 4.30 4.43 -20.63
N LYS A 148 4.88 4.56 -21.82
CA LYS A 148 4.14 4.59 -23.09
C LYS A 148 4.28 3.25 -23.82
N PHE A 149 3.16 2.70 -24.24
CA PHE A 149 3.10 1.42 -24.96
C PHE A 149 3.08 1.64 -26.47
N ILE A 150 3.30 0.56 -27.21
CA ILE A 150 3.42 0.59 -28.68
C ILE A 150 2.16 1.09 -29.40
N ASP A 151 0.99 0.86 -28.79
CA ASP A 151 -0.31 1.31 -29.29
C ASP A 151 -0.62 2.78 -28.95
N GLY A 152 0.33 3.48 -28.31
CA GLY A 152 0.18 4.86 -27.87
C GLY A 152 -0.55 5.04 -26.55
N THR A 153 -1.02 3.95 -25.91
CA THR A 153 -1.58 4.02 -24.56
C THR A 153 -0.50 4.39 -23.55
N GLU A 154 -0.90 5.05 -22.48
CA GLU A 154 0.02 5.59 -21.48
C GLU A 154 -0.45 5.21 -20.06
N PHE A 155 0.45 4.60 -19.29
CA PHE A 155 0.26 4.38 -17.87
C PHE A 155 1.03 5.42 -17.07
N SER A 156 0.34 6.46 -16.59
CA SER A 156 0.95 7.64 -15.98
C SER A 156 0.83 7.69 -14.46
N ALA A 157 1.91 8.07 -13.77
CA ALA A 157 1.96 8.36 -12.34
C ALA A 157 1.44 9.77 -11.98
N VAL A 158 1.35 10.68 -12.96
CA VAL A 158 0.94 12.08 -12.74
C VAL A 158 -0.47 12.37 -13.27
N ASN A 159 -0.88 11.75 -14.37
CA ASN A 159 -2.20 11.92 -14.99
C ASN A 159 -2.99 10.60 -14.89
N VAL A 160 -3.71 10.41 -13.79
CA VAL A 160 -4.38 9.14 -13.48
C VAL A 160 -5.70 8.90 -14.23
N ASN A 161 -6.17 9.87 -15.01
CA ASN A 161 -7.49 9.88 -15.65
C ASN A 161 -7.60 8.97 -16.89
N ASN A 162 -6.50 8.39 -17.35
CA ASN A 162 -6.46 7.44 -18.47
C ASN A 162 -5.78 6.14 -17.99
N PRO A 163 -6.54 5.12 -17.56
CA PRO A 163 -5.99 3.83 -17.14
C PRO A 163 -5.53 2.95 -18.33
#